data_AF-A0A6L8MHS0-F1
#
_entry.id   AF-A0A6L8MHS0-F1
#
_cell.length_a   1.000
_cell.length_b   1.000
_cell.length_c   1.000
_cell.angle_alpha   90.00
_cell.angle_beta   90.00
_cell.angle_gamma   90.00
#
_symmetry.space_group_name_H-M   'P 1'
#
loop_
_entity.id
_entity.type
_entity.pdbx_description
1 polymer ?
#
loop_
_entity_poly.entity_id
_entity_poly.type
_entity_poly.pdbx_seq_one_letter_code
_entity_poly.pdbx_strand_id
1 'polypeptide(L)' 'MTTYGYTRTSTVEQVAGLADQISKLKGTGCTDQSIYQEQVSSVKMEQRVEFTKLLFTSR' A
#
# COMPACT_ATOMS: atom_id res chain seq x y z
N MET A 1 -8.18 -16.24 -7.46
CA MET A 1 -8.04 -15.62 -6.11
C MET A 1 -7.32 -14.31 -6.33
N THR A 2 -7.89 -13.18 -5.92
CA THR A 2 -7.28 -11.86 -6.13
C THR A 2 -6.21 -11.63 -5.07
N THR A 3 -4.97 -11.38 -5.47
CA THR A 3 -3.88 -11.01 -4.56
C THR A 3 -3.92 -9.51 -4.33
N TYR A 4 -4.03 -9.11 -3.07
CA TYR A 4 -3.99 -7.71 -2.67
C TYR A 4 -2.62 -7.35 -2.09
N GLY A 5 -2.11 -6.18 -2.48
CA GLY A 5 -0.85 -5.64 -2.00
C GLY A 5 -1.06 -4.39 -1.16
N TYR A 6 -0.17 -4.14 -0.20
CA TYR A 6 -0.12 -2.90 0.55
C TYR A 6 1.31 -2.39 0.67
N THR A 7 1.48 -1.10 0.44
CA THR A 7 2.77 -0.40 0.50
C THR A 7 2.63 0.93 1.23
N ARG A 8 3.71 1.37 1.90
CA ARG A 8 3.71 2.60 2.67
C ARG A 8 5.07 3.27 2.67
N THR A 9 5.08 4.60 2.67
CA THR A 9 6.23 5.40 3.12
C THR A 9 5.84 6.33 4.27
N SER A 10 6.81 6.78 5.05
CA SER A 10 6.54 7.62 6.24
C SER A 10 6.25 9.07 5.89
N THR A 11 6.73 9.55 4.75
CA THR A 11 6.52 10.93 4.30
C THR A 11 6.19 11.00 2.80
N VAL A 12 5.69 12.17 2.36
CA VAL A 12 5.27 12.44 0.98
C VAL A 12 6.45 12.57 0.01
N GLU A 13 7.62 12.93 0.53
CA GLU A 13 8.86 13.13 -0.20
C GLU A 13 9.51 11.81 -0.63
N GLN A 14 9.13 10.69 -0.02
CA GLN A 14 9.69 9.36 -0.29
C GLN A 14 9.10 8.69 -1.55
N VAL A 15 8.96 9.45 -2.64
CA VAL A 15 8.28 9.01 -3.88
C VAL A 15 8.99 7.81 -4.53
N ALA A 16 10.32 7.84 -4.61
CA ALA A 16 11.09 6.75 -5.22
C ALA A 16 10.95 5.43 -4.44
N GLY A 17 10.95 5.51 -3.11
CA GLY A 17 10.76 4.35 -2.24
C GLY A 17 9.34 3.78 -2.30
N LEU A 18 8.33 4.63 -2.53
CA LEU A 18 6.97 4.17 -2.77
C LEU A 18 6.85 3.48 -4.13
N ALA A 19 7.41 4.08 -5.20
CA ALA A 19 7.40 3.53 -6.55
C ALA A 19 8.09 2.16 -6.65
N ASP A 20 9.24 1.98 -5.99
CA ASP A 20 9.94 0.69 -5.91
C ASP A 20 9.08 -0.39 -5.25
N GLN A 21 8.43 -0.08 -4.13
CA GLN A 21 7.52 -1.03 -3.46
C GLN A 21 6.32 -1.41 -4.33
N ILE A 22 5.70 -0.44 -5.03
CA ILE A 22 4.60 -0.72 -5.97
C ILE A 22 5.08 -1.67 -7.08
N SER A 23 6.24 -1.40 -7.67
CA SER A 23 6.81 -2.25 -8.73
C SER A 23 7.03 -3.68 -8.26
N LYS A 24 7.56 -3.86 -7.04
CA LYS A 24 7.73 -5.18 -6.41
C LYS A 24 6.40 -5.90 -6.20
N LEU A 25 5.37 -5.20 -5.70
CA LEU A 25 4.03 -5.77 -5.53
C LEU A 25 3.39 -6.19 -6.87
N LYS A 26 3.59 -5.42 -7.94
CA LYS A 26 3.16 -5.83 -9.28
C LYS A 26 3.84 -7.12 -9.73
N GLY A 27 5.12 -7.27 -9.41
CA GLY A 27 5.90 -8.49 -9.66
C GLY A 27 5.36 -9.73 -8.95
N THR A 28 4.59 -9.59 -7.87
CA THR A 28 3.94 -10.70 -7.16
C THR A 28 2.54 -11.03 -7.70
N GLY A 29 2.11 -10.39 -8.79
CA GLY A 29 0.79 -10.60 -9.41
C GLY A 29 -0.32 -9.66 -8.91
N CYS A 30 0.02 -8.62 -8.13
CA CYS A 30 -0.93 -7.56 -7.81
C CYS A 30 -1.16 -6.66 -9.02
N THR A 31 -2.37 -6.11 -9.17
CA THR A 31 -2.69 -5.12 -10.20
C THR A 31 -2.76 -3.72 -9.58
N ASP A 32 -2.77 -2.67 -10.40
CA ASP A 32 -2.99 -1.30 -9.91
C ASP A 32 -4.29 -1.14 -9.09
N GLN A 33 -5.30 -1.97 -9.36
CA GLN A 33 -6.58 -1.97 -8.63
C GLN A 33 -6.54 -2.78 -7.32
N SER A 34 -5.55 -3.66 -7.14
CA SER A 34 -5.40 -4.48 -5.93
C SER A 34 -4.26 -4.01 -5.01
N ILE A 35 -3.57 -2.92 -5.36
CA ILE A 35 -2.53 -2.30 -4.54
C ILE A 35 -3.10 -1.11 -3.79
N TYR A 36 -3.00 -1.18 -2.46
CA TYR A 36 -3.30 -0.09 -1.54
C TYR A 36 -1.99 0.62 -1.18
N GLN A 37 -1.97 1.94 -1.23
CA GLN A 37 -0.74 2.72 -1.04
C GLN A 37 -0.98 4.00 -0.26
N GLU A 38 -0.10 4.33 0.67
CA GLU A 38 -0.21 5.59 1.42
C GLU A 38 1.14 6.13 1.90
N GLN A 39 1.22 7.45 2.06
CA GLN A 39 2.42 8.14 2.54
C GLN A 39 2.17 8.72 3.94
N VAL A 40 2.00 7.82 4.90
CA VAL A 40 1.61 8.14 6.28
C VAL A 40 2.58 7.47 7.24
N SER A 41 2.95 8.14 8.33
CA SER A 41 3.85 7.58 9.35
C SER A 41 3.38 6.23 9.88
N SER A 42 4.36 5.37 10.22
CA SER A 42 4.06 4.03 10.69
C SER A 42 3.26 4.03 11.99
N VAL A 43 3.48 5.02 12.86
CA VAL A 43 2.89 5.06 14.19
C VAL A 43 1.50 5.70 14.23
N LYS A 44 1.07 6.36 13.15
CA LYS A 44 -0.22 7.04 13.05
C LYS A 44 -1.28 6.11 12.44
N MET A 45 -1.60 5.03 13.15
CA MET A 45 -2.53 3.98 12.69
C MET A 45 -3.88 4.55 12.26
N GLU A 46 -4.40 5.52 13.00
CA GLU A 46 -5.68 6.16 12.73
C GLU A 46 -5.71 6.94 11.40
N GLN A 47 -4.54 7.25 10.83
CA GLN A 47 -4.41 7.93 9.54
C GLN A 47 -4.17 6.94 8.39
N ARG A 48 -4.02 5.65 8.67
CA ARG A 48 -3.77 4.60 7.66
C ARG A 48 -5.06 4.09 7.03
N VAL A 49 -5.70 4.94 6.25
CA VAL A 49 -7.00 4.68 5.63
C VAL A 49 -6.90 3.55 4.60
N GLU A 50 -5.82 3.48 3.83
CA GLU A 50 -5.67 2.45 2.78
C GLU A 50 -5.40 1.07 3.38
N PHE A 51 -4.63 1.00 4.48
CA PHE A 51 -4.48 -0.23 5.25
C PHE A 51 -5.82 -0.72 5.80
N THR A 52 -6.61 0.20 6.33
CA THR A 52 -7.94 -0.12 6.87
C THR A 52 -8.87 -0.64 5.77
N LYS A 53 -8.91 0.02 4.61
CA LYS A 53 -9.69 -0.45 3.44
C LYS A 53 -9.29 -1.87 3.04
N LEU A 54 -7.99 -2.15 2.93
CA LEU A 54 -7.50 -3.49 2.61
C LEU A 54 -8.05 -4.54 3.58
N LEU A 55 -7.96 -4.30 4.89
CA LEU A 55 -8.45 -5.24 5.91
C LEU A 55 -9.94 -5.56 5.79
N PHE A 56 -10.75 -4.63 5.28
CA PHE A 56 -12.18 -4.84 5.04
C PHE A 56 -12.49 -5.42 3.67
N THR A 57 -11.65 -5.19 2.66
CA THR A 57 -11.80 -5.78 1.31
C THR A 57 -11.32 -7.22 1.24
N SER A 58 -10.35 -7.62 2.06
CA SER A 58 -9.81 -8.99 2.08
C SER A 58 -10.59 -9.97 2.97
N ARG A 59 -11.74 -9.55 3.51
CA ARG A 59 -12.68 -10.40 4.28
C ARG A 59 -13.79 -10.89 3.36
#